data_AF-A0A7T8K076-F1
#
_entry.id   AF-A0A7T8K076-F1
#
_cell.length_a   1.000
_cell.length_b   1.000
_cell.length_c   1.000
_cell.angle_alpha   90.00
_cell.angle_beta   90.00
_cell.angle_gamma   90.00
#
_symmetry.space_group_name_H-M   'P 1'
#
loop_
_entity.id
_entity.type
_entity.pdbx_description
1 polymer ?
#
loop_
_entity_poly.entity_id
_entity_poly.type
_entity_poly.pdbx_seq_one_letter_code
_entity_poly.pdbx_strand_id
1 'polypeptide(L)'
;SLCPLAAVIALFNNLLELKVNSFKLCRMVRKPTPRANRDLGAWYEAFNLTVILSIMTNLALLSMDPDVQYFAGTSEYVLIFVVLEHVFLSIKVLIDKAIPDVSRRVKFNMDRDEYLLKHKPL
;
A
#
# COMPACT_ATOMS: atom_id res chain seq x y z
N SER A 1 22.34 -0.46 10.34
CA SER A 1 22.09 -1.88 10.65
C SER A 1 20.95 -1.99 11.64
N LEU A 2 19.87 -2.67 11.24
CA LEU A 2 18.55 -2.60 11.88
C LEU A 2 18.47 -3.38 13.20
N CYS A 3 17.79 -2.80 14.19
CA CYS A 3 17.42 -3.50 15.42
C CYS A 3 16.53 -4.72 15.08
N PRO A 4 17.01 -5.97 15.24
CA PRO A 4 16.23 -7.17 14.89
C PRO A 4 14.92 -7.26 15.70
N LEU A 5 14.86 -6.58 16.85
CA LEU A 5 13.70 -6.53 17.72
C LEU A 5 12.58 -5.59 17.21
N ALA A 6 12.86 -4.72 16.23
CA ALA A 6 11.87 -3.75 15.73
C ALA A 6 10.61 -4.42 15.18
N ALA A 7 10.76 -5.52 14.44
CA ALA A 7 9.63 -6.27 13.91
C ALA A 7 8.78 -6.92 15.03
N VAL A 8 9.44 -7.42 16.09
CA VAL A 8 8.77 -8.02 17.26
C VAL A 8 7.99 -6.97 18.03
N ILE A 9 8.58 -5.79 18.25
CA ILE A 9 7.93 -4.66 18.93
C ILE A 9 6.73 -4.17 18.10
N ALA A 10 6.88 -4.02 16.79
CA ALA A 10 5.79 -3.61 15.91
C ALA A 10 4.64 -4.62 15.94
N LEU A 11 4.94 -5.92 15.94
CA LEU A 11 3.94 -6.97 16.05
C LEU A 11 3.19 -6.89 17.39
N PHE A 12 3.91 -6.73 18.50
CA PHE A 12 3.29 -6.57 19.81
C PHE A 12 2.42 -5.31 19.89
N ASN A 13 2.90 -4.19 19.34
CA ASN A 13 2.13 -2.96 19.26
C ASN A 13 0.83 -3.14 18.46
N ASN A 14 0.88 -3.78 17.29
CA ASN A 14 -0.30 -4.03 16.47
C ASN A 14 -1.33 -4.94 17.17
N LEU A 15 -0.86 -5.93 17.93
CA LEU A 15 -1.74 -6.80 18.73
C LEU A 15 -2.45 -6.03 19.86
N LEU A 16 -1.70 -5.17 20.56
CA LEU A 16 -2.28 -4.29 21.57
C LEU A 16 -3.26 -3.30 20.95
N GLU A 17 -2.91 -2.70 19.83
CA GLU A 17 -3.76 -1.73 19.13
C GLU A 17 -5.10 -2.35 18.68
N LEU A 18 -5.10 -3.60 18.22
CA LEU A 18 -6.34 -4.31 17.90
C LEU A 18 -7.26 -4.44 19.13
N LYS A 19 -6.69 -4.75 20.30
CA LYS A 19 -7.43 -4.87 21.56
C LYS A 19 -7.94 -3.50 22.03
N VAL A 20 -7.10 -2.48 21.96
CA VAL A 20 -7.44 -1.10 22.32
C VAL A 20 -8.56 -0.57 21.42
N ASN A 21 -8.46 -0.76 20.10
CA ASN A 21 -9.49 -0.34 19.15
C ASN A 21 -10.83 -1.03 19.41
N SER A 22 -10.81 -2.34 19.69
CA SER A 22 -12.01 -3.08 20.07
C SER A 22 -12.63 -2.56 21.37
N PHE A 23 -11.81 -2.30 22.39
CA PHE A 23 -12.27 -1.72 23.65
C PHE A 23 -12.87 -0.32 23.46
N LYS A 24 -12.19 0.52 22.69
CA LYS A 24 -12.61 1.89 22.38
C LYS A 24 -13.98 1.90 21.70
N LEU A 25 -14.18 1.05 20.69
CA LEU A 25 -15.44 0.92 19.97
C LEU A 25 -16.59 0.40 20.83
N CYS A 26 -16.30 -0.51 21.78
CA CYS A 26 -17.33 -1.12 22.62
C CYS A 26 -17.68 -0.32 23.88
N ARG A 27 -16.72 0.42 24.46
CA ARG A 27 -16.89 1.04 25.79
C ARG A 27 -16.61 2.53 25.87
N MET A 28 -15.89 3.11 24.92
CA MET A 28 -15.47 4.52 25.02
C MET A 28 -16.22 5.45 24.06
N VAL A 29 -16.73 4.94 22.93
CA VAL A 29 -17.44 5.74 21.92
C VAL A 29 -18.91 5.34 21.82
N ARG A 30 -19.76 6.30 21.42
CA ARG A 30 -21.15 6.01 21.06
C ARG A 30 -21.21 5.18 19.78
N LYS A 31 -22.21 4.31 19.67
CA LYS A 31 -22.45 3.49 18.47
C LYS A 31 -22.44 4.37 17.19
N PRO A 32 -21.52 4.13 16.24
CA PRO A 32 -21.50 4.85 14.98
C PRO A 32 -22.66 4.42 14.09
N THR A 33 -23.12 5.31 13.21
CA THR A 33 -24.09 4.96 12.16
C THR A 33 -23.39 4.08 11.11
N PRO A 34 -23.98 2.92 10.75
CA PRO A 34 -23.36 2.04 9.77
C PRO A 34 -23.32 2.74 8.42
N ARG A 35 -22.13 2.80 7.81
CA ARG A 35 -21.92 3.31 6.44
C ARG A 35 -21.34 2.17 5.62
N ALA A 36 -21.98 1.84 4.50
CA ALA A 36 -21.47 0.87 3.57
C ALA A 36 -20.35 1.53 2.76
N ASN A 37 -19.12 1.13 3.02
CA ASN A 37 -17.96 1.53 2.25
C ASN A 37 -17.49 0.32 1.46
N ARG A 38 -17.30 0.50 0.15
CA ARG A 38 -16.85 -0.58 -0.74
C ARG A 38 -15.36 -0.83 -0.61
N ASP A 39 -14.58 0.24 -0.36
CA ASP A 39 -13.12 0.23 -0.38
C ASP A 39 -12.54 1.12 0.75
N LEU A 40 -11.22 1.07 0.93
CA LEU A 40 -10.44 1.89 1.86
C LEU A 40 -10.53 3.41 1.56
N GLY A 41 -11.00 3.79 0.37
CA GLY A 41 -11.21 5.17 -0.05
C GLY A 41 -9.91 5.95 -0.17
N ALA A 42 -9.91 7.20 0.30
CA ALA A 42 -8.77 8.13 0.20
C ALA A 42 -7.46 7.59 0.80
N TRP A 43 -7.54 6.66 1.75
CA TRP A 43 -6.35 6.02 2.33
C TRP A 43 -5.57 5.21 1.30
N TYR A 44 -6.25 4.54 0.36
CA TYR A 44 -5.57 3.80 -0.71
C TYR A 44 -4.70 4.74 -1.55
N GLU A 45 -5.26 5.87 -1.96
CA GLU A 45 -4.51 6.91 -2.68
C GLU A 45 -3.37 7.50 -1.86
N ALA A 46 -3.58 7.72 -0.55
CA ALA A 46 -2.54 8.22 0.33
C ALA A 46 -1.34 7.25 0.45
N PHE A 47 -1.60 5.95 0.57
CA PHE A 47 -0.54 4.94 0.57
C PHE A 47 0.17 4.85 -0.78
N ASN A 48 -0.58 4.95 -1.87
CA ASN A 48 -0.02 4.96 -3.22
C ASN A 48 0.94 6.14 -3.43
N LEU A 49 0.53 7.35 -3.02
CA LEU A 49 1.40 8.53 -3.02
C LEU A 49 2.62 8.36 -2.13
N THR A 50 2.45 7.74 -0.96
CA THR A 50 3.57 7.47 -0.04
C THR A 50 4.61 6.54 -0.67
N VAL A 51 4.18 5.53 -1.44
CA VAL A 51 5.08 4.64 -2.19
C VAL A 51 5.86 5.42 -3.25
N ILE A 52 5.18 6.25 -4.04
CA ILE A 52 5.82 7.06 -5.09
C ILE A 52 6.85 8.01 -4.46
N LEU A 53 6.46 8.75 -3.41
CA LEU A 53 7.35 9.66 -2.70
C LEU A 53 8.55 8.92 -2.10
N SER A 54 8.35 7.73 -1.55
CA SER A 54 9.43 6.89 -1.02
C SER A 54 10.44 6.50 -2.10
N ILE A 55 9.97 6.14 -3.31
CA ILE A 55 10.87 5.86 -4.44
C ILE A 55 11.68 7.11 -4.78
N MET A 56 11.03 8.26 -4.91
CA MET A 56 11.68 9.54 -5.22
C MET A 56 12.73 9.93 -4.18
N THR A 57 12.40 9.87 -2.89
CA THR A 57 13.30 10.29 -1.82
C THR A 57 14.48 9.35 -1.67
N ASN A 58 14.28 8.03 -1.76
CA ASN A 58 15.37 7.06 -1.68
C ASN A 58 16.35 7.21 -2.85
N LEU A 59 15.84 7.45 -4.07
CA LEU A 59 16.69 7.69 -5.24
C LEU A 59 17.40 9.04 -5.17
N ALA A 60 16.73 10.09 -4.67
CA ALA A 60 17.36 11.39 -4.43
C ALA A 60 18.49 11.28 -3.39
N LEU A 61 18.27 10.56 -2.29
CA LEU A 61 19.32 10.31 -1.29
C LEU A 61 20.50 9.55 -1.89
N LEU A 62 20.24 8.51 -2.69
CA LEU A 62 21.28 7.77 -3.38
C LEU A 62 22.06 8.66 -4.36
N SER A 63 21.40 9.61 -5.03
CA SER A 63 22.07 10.57 -5.94
C SER A 63 22.96 11.58 -5.22
N MET A 64 22.71 11.83 -3.94
CA MET A 64 23.50 12.73 -3.09
C MET A 64 24.69 12.03 -2.43
N ASP A 65 24.81 10.71 -2.59
CA ASP A 65 25.91 9.94 -2.00
C ASP A 65 27.24 10.24 -2.72
N PRO A 66 28.27 10.76 -2.02
CA PRO A 66 29.56 11.10 -2.61
C PRO A 66 30.27 9.91 -3.26
N ASP A 67 30.10 8.70 -2.73
CA ASP A 67 30.74 7.49 -3.28
C ASP A 67 30.16 7.15 -4.65
N VAL A 68 28.85 7.35 -4.82
CA VAL A 68 28.15 7.16 -6.09
C VAL A 68 28.51 8.25 -7.09
N GLN A 69 28.63 9.51 -6.63
CA GLN A 69 29.04 10.64 -7.47
C GLN A 69 30.50 10.54 -7.92
N TYR A 70 31.38 9.94 -7.12
CA TYR A 70 32.78 9.74 -7.46
C TYR A 70 32.98 8.69 -8.56
N PHE A 71 32.14 7.64 -8.58
CA PHE A 71 32.23 6.55 -9.55
C PHE A 71 31.69 6.90 -10.95
N ALA A 72 30.79 7.88 -11.07
CA ALA A 72 30.11 8.22 -12.31
C ALA A 72 30.17 9.73 -12.58
N GLY A 73 30.75 10.15 -13.72
CA GLY A 73 30.90 11.56 -14.09
C GLY A 73 29.57 12.34 -14.15
N THR A 74 29.63 13.66 -13.98
CA THR A 74 28.51 14.50 -13.50
C THR A 74 27.24 14.50 -14.35
N SER A 75 27.33 14.20 -15.65
CA SER A 75 26.18 14.17 -16.57
C SER A 75 25.66 12.75 -16.84
N GLU A 76 26.54 11.75 -16.75
CA GLU A 76 26.21 10.35 -17.03
C GLU A 76 25.45 9.71 -15.87
N TYR A 77 25.74 10.10 -14.63
CA TYR A 77 25.05 9.55 -13.46
C TYR A 77 23.56 9.92 -13.47
N VAL A 78 23.19 11.17 -13.78
CA VAL A 78 21.79 11.64 -13.77
C VAL A 78 20.91 10.77 -14.68
N LEU A 79 21.41 10.38 -15.85
CA LEU A 79 20.68 9.50 -16.77
C LEU A 79 20.47 8.10 -16.18
N ILE A 80 21.49 7.53 -15.54
CA ILE A 80 21.38 6.23 -14.85
C ILE A 80 20.32 6.31 -13.75
N PHE A 81 20.26 7.40 -12.99
CA PHE A 81 19.25 7.61 -11.95
C PHE A 81 17.84 7.71 -12.50
N VAL A 82 17.62 8.46 -13.59
CA VAL A 82 16.30 8.56 -14.24
C VAL A 82 15.86 7.18 -14.76
N VAL A 83 16.78 6.39 -15.32
CA VAL A 83 16.47 5.02 -15.75
C VAL A 83 16.09 4.15 -14.56
N LEU A 84 16.85 4.19 -13.47
CA LEU A 84 16.54 3.44 -12.25
C LEU A 84 15.17 3.83 -11.68
N GLU A 85 14.87 5.12 -11.61
CA GLU A 85 13.55 5.63 -11.22
C GLU A 85 12.42 5.02 -12.05
N HIS A 86 12.55 5.08 -13.38
CA HIS A 86 11.55 4.53 -14.29
C HIS A 86 11.41 3.01 -14.13
N VAL A 87 12.49 2.28 -13.82
CA VAL A 87 12.44 0.84 -13.53
C VAL A 87 11.64 0.58 -12.25
N PHE A 88 11.91 1.28 -11.16
CA PHE A 88 11.18 1.10 -9.90
C PHE A 88 9.68 1.46 -10.03
N LEU A 89 9.37 2.56 -10.72
CA LEU A 89 7.99 2.94 -11.01
C LEU A 89 7.30 1.92 -11.91
N SER A 90 8.00 1.40 -12.93
CA SER A 90 7.45 0.37 -13.81
C SER A 90 7.13 -0.92 -13.05
N ILE A 91 8.02 -1.36 -12.16
CA ILE A 91 7.78 -2.54 -11.31
C ILE A 91 6.54 -2.33 -10.43
N LYS A 92 6.41 -1.16 -9.80
CA LYS A 92 5.22 -0.83 -8.99
C LYS A 92 3.95 -0.95 -9.83
N VAL A 93 3.92 -0.34 -11.02
CA VAL A 93 2.76 -0.39 -11.93
C VAL A 93 2.47 -1.82 -12.40
N LEU A 94 3.50 -2.63 -12.65
CA LEU A 94 3.33 -4.03 -13.02
C LEU A 94 2.71 -4.84 -11.88
N ILE A 95 3.17 -4.64 -10.63
CA ILE A 95 2.61 -5.32 -9.45
C ILE A 95 1.13 -4.96 -9.29
N ASP A 96 0.78 -3.68 -9.36
CA ASP A 96 -0.61 -3.23 -9.25
C ASP A 96 -1.51 -3.85 -10.32
N LYS A 97 -0.99 -4.05 -11.54
CA LYS A 97 -1.74 -4.68 -12.64
C LYS A 97 -1.78 -6.21 -12.55
N ALA A 98 -0.74 -6.82 -11.99
CA ALA A 98 -0.62 -8.27 -11.89
C ALA A 98 -1.51 -8.85 -10.78
N ILE A 99 -1.73 -8.10 -9.70
CA ILE A 99 -2.52 -8.54 -8.56
C ILE A 99 -3.96 -8.03 -8.73
N PRO A 100 -4.94 -8.90 -9.01
CA PRO A 100 -6.33 -8.48 -9.09
C PRO A 100 -6.87 -8.11 -7.69
N ASP A 101 -7.52 -6.96 -7.58
CA ASP A 101 -8.09 -6.44 -6.31
C ASP A 101 -9.08 -7.41 -5.65
N VAL A 102 -9.79 -8.19 -6.46
CA VAL A 102 -10.78 -9.15 -5.99
C VAL A 102 -10.40 -10.56 -6.43
N SER A 103 -10.36 -11.48 -5.46
CA SER A 103 -10.10 -12.89 -5.74
C SER A 103 -11.19 -13.51 -6.63
N ARG A 104 -10.81 -14.51 -7.44
CA ARG A 104 -11.72 -15.21 -8.38
C ARG A 104 -12.97 -15.77 -7.70
N ARG A 105 -12.84 -16.29 -6.47
CA ARG A 105 -13.95 -16.86 -5.71
C ARG A 105 -14.96 -15.80 -5.29
N VAL A 106 -14.48 -14.63 -4.88
CA VAL A 106 -15.35 -13.50 -4.51
C VAL A 106 -16.08 -13.00 -5.74
N LYS A 107 -15.38 -12.84 -6.88
CA LYS A 107 -16.01 -12.46 -8.16
C LYS A 107 -17.11 -13.43 -8.57
N PHE A 108 -16.85 -14.74 -8.53
CA PHE A 108 -17.86 -15.76 -8.84
C PHE A 108 -19.10 -15.65 -7.93
N ASN A 109 -18.91 -15.43 -6.63
CA ASN A 109 -20.03 -15.26 -5.70
C ASN A 109 -20.83 -13.98 -5.99
N MET A 110 -20.15 -12.87 -6.30
CA MET A 110 -20.80 -11.62 -6.68
C MET A 110 -21.63 -11.78 -7.96
N ASP A 111 -21.07 -12.40 -9.00
CA ASP A 111 -21.75 -12.66 -10.27
C ASP A 111 -22.98 -13.57 -10.07
N ARG A 112 -22.85 -14.58 -9.21
CA ARG A 112 -23.96 -15.48 -8.84
C ARG A 112 -25.07 -14.72 -8.10
N ASP A 113 -24.71 -13.91 -7.12
CA ASP A 113 -25.68 -13.17 -6.31
C ASP A 113 -26.41 -12.13 -7.18
N GLU A 114 -25.72 -11.49 -8.14
CA GLU A 114 -26.32 -10.61 -9.14
C GLU A 114 -27.29 -11.36 -10.08
N TYR A 115 -26.91 -12.55 -10.55
CA TYR A 115 -27.78 -13.39 -11.36
C TYR A 115 -29.09 -13.75 -10.61
N LEU A 116 -28.98 -14.14 -9.33
CA LEU A 116 -30.13 -14.50 -8.51
C LEU A 116 -31.06 -13.32 -8.27
N LEU A 117 -30.51 -12.12 -8.03
CA LEU A 117 -31.31 -10.90 -7.86
C LEU A 117 -32.11 -10.55 -9.13
N LYS A 118 -31.53 -10.79 -10.31
CA LYS A 118 -32.18 -10.51 -11.59
C LYS A 118 -33.31 -11.50 -11.94
N HIS A 119 -33.22 -12.75 -11.47
CA HIS A 119 -34.18 -13.82 -11.79
C HIS A 119 -35.11 -14.19 -10.64
N LYS A 120 -35.09 -13.43 -9.54
CA LYS A 120 -36.01 -13.67 -8.42
C LYS A 120 -37.42 -13.27 -8.87
N PRO A 121 -38.41 -14.18 -8.91
CA PRO A 121 -39.79 -13.79 -9.08
C PRO A 121 -40.19 -12.90 -7.89
N LEU A 122 -40.85 -11.77 -8.18
CA LEU A 122 -41.38 -10.84 -7.19
C LEU A 122 -42.33 -11.56 -6.20
#